data_AF-A0A9X1MJM0-F1
#
_entry.id   AF-A0A9X1MJM0-F1
#
_cell.length_a   1.000
_cell.length_b   1.000
_cell.length_c   1.000
_cell.angle_alpha   90.00
_cell.angle_beta   90.00
_cell.angle_gamma   90.00
#
_symmetry.space_group_name_H-M   'P 1'
#
loop_
_entity.id
_entity.type
_entity.pdbx_description
1 polymer ?
#
loop_
_entity_poly.entity_id
_entity_poly.type
_entity_poly.pdbx_seq_one_letter_code
_entity_poly.pdbx_strand_id
1 'polypeptide(L)'
;MSYDLAVFDADIAPKTRTEFMEWYRQQTAWDESHGYNNPEIPSPRLRSWFQEMIKDFPPLNGPLASDDCDDPRVTDYSLGRSIIYGAFAWSQADVAFQVTHQLAFKYRIGFFEVSANPGGIWTPTSDGKYVSMS
;
A
#
# COMPACT_ATOMS: atom_id res chain seq x y z
N MET A 1 3.22 16.73 -7.15
CA MET A 1 3.96 15.54 -6.68
C MET A 1 3.09 14.83 -5.68
N SER A 2 2.97 13.50 -5.78
CA SER A 2 2.28 12.66 -4.81
C SER A 2 3.23 12.26 -3.68
N TYR A 3 2.66 11.91 -2.54
CA TYR A 3 3.32 11.16 -1.49
C TYR A 3 2.87 9.70 -1.61
N ASP A 4 3.82 8.81 -1.86
CA ASP A 4 3.56 7.46 -2.32
C ASP A 4 3.89 6.46 -1.23
N LEU A 5 2.95 5.54 -0.99
CA LEU A 5 3.10 4.42 -0.06
C LEU A 5 2.70 3.12 -0.77
N ALA A 6 3.30 2.02 -0.33
CA ALA A 6 2.85 0.69 -0.74
C ALA A 6 2.64 -0.20 0.49
N VAL A 7 1.64 -1.08 0.43
CA VAL A 7 1.48 -2.18 1.37
C VAL A 7 1.54 -3.50 0.63
N PHE A 8 2.07 -4.54 1.27
CA PHE A 8 2.37 -5.80 0.60
C PHE A 8 2.12 -7.02 1.47
N ASP A 9 1.89 -8.15 0.82
CA ASP A 9 1.73 -9.42 1.51
C ASP A 9 3.07 -9.87 2.13
N ALA A 10 3.14 -9.82 3.46
CA ALA A 10 4.37 -10.11 4.19
C ALA A 10 4.75 -11.59 4.14
N ASP A 11 3.84 -12.50 3.81
CA ASP A 11 4.10 -13.94 3.82
C ASP A 11 4.91 -14.37 2.57
N ILE A 12 4.89 -13.58 1.50
CA ILE A 12 5.59 -13.85 0.24
C ILE A 12 6.69 -12.83 -0.09
N ALA A 13 6.64 -11.63 0.49
CA ALA A 13 7.66 -10.61 0.24
C ALA A 13 9.04 -11.02 0.80
N PRO A 14 10.14 -10.74 0.07
CA PRO A 14 11.48 -11.00 0.56
C PRO A 14 11.79 -10.28 1.88
N LYS A 15 12.72 -10.84 2.65
CA LYS A 15 13.06 -10.35 4.01
C LYS A 15 14.27 -9.43 4.06
N THR A 16 15.04 -9.37 2.98
CA THR A 16 16.17 -8.43 2.86
C THR A 16 15.78 -7.25 1.98
N ARG A 17 16.34 -6.07 2.24
CA ARG A 17 16.04 -4.86 1.47
C ARG A 17 16.35 -5.04 -0.03
N THR A 18 17.52 -5.61 -0.36
CA THR A 18 17.94 -5.79 -1.75
C THR A 18 16.97 -6.66 -2.55
N GLU A 19 16.61 -7.82 -2.00
CA GLU A 19 15.67 -8.73 -2.64
C GLU A 19 14.25 -8.12 -2.70
N PHE A 20 13.85 -7.41 -1.64
CA PHE A 20 12.56 -6.72 -1.61
C PHE A 20 12.46 -5.67 -2.71
N MET A 21 13.50 -4.86 -2.94
CA MET A 21 13.46 -3.83 -3.98
C MET A 21 13.35 -4.41 -5.38
N GLU A 22 14.00 -5.55 -5.65
CA GLU A 22 13.86 -6.27 -6.91
C GLU A 22 12.44 -6.82 -7.07
N TRP A 23 11.92 -7.49 -6.04
CA TRP A 23 10.55 -7.99 -6.01
C TRP A 23 9.52 -6.86 -6.19
N TYR A 24 9.69 -5.74 -5.48
CA TYR A 24 8.85 -4.56 -5.57
C TYR A 24 8.80 -4.03 -7.01
N ARG A 25 9.96 -3.93 -7.68
CA ARG A 25 10.03 -3.48 -9.08
C ARG A 25 9.24 -4.39 -10.02
N GLN A 26 9.21 -5.69 -9.75
CA GLN A 26 8.42 -6.67 -10.52
C GLN A 26 6.93 -6.50 -10.24
N GLN A 27 6.54 -6.31 -8.97
CA GLN A 27 5.12 -6.11 -8.62
C GLN A 27 4.57 -4.81 -9.21
N THR A 28 5.35 -3.73 -9.20
CA THR A 28 4.95 -2.43 -9.75
C THR A 28 5.31 -2.26 -11.23
N ALA A 29 5.68 -3.34 -11.93
CA ALA A 29 5.67 -3.36 -13.39
C ALA A 29 4.24 -3.41 -13.94
N TRP A 30 3.29 -3.83 -13.09
CA TRP A 30 1.87 -3.89 -13.40
C TRP A 30 1.53 -4.82 -14.59
N ASP A 31 2.24 -5.94 -14.69
CA ASP A 31 2.10 -6.94 -15.76
C ASP A 31 1.05 -8.04 -15.50
N GLU A 32 0.33 -8.01 -14.37
CA GLU A 32 -0.76 -8.95 -14.08
C GLU A 32 -1.93 -8.81 -15.09
N SER A 33 -2.60 -9.92 -15.42
CA SER A 33 -3.65 -9.97 -16.45
C SER A 33 -5.03 -9.51 -15.99
N HIS A 34 -5.10 -8.45 -15.18
CA HIS A 34 -6.33 -7.85 -14.68
C HIS A 34 -6.19 -6.33 -14.50
N GLY A 35 -7.32 -5.63 -14.39
CA GLY A 35 -7.32 -4.21 -14.04
C GLY A 35 -6.94 -3.97 -12.58
N TYR A 36 -6.17 -2.91 -12.33
CA TYR A 36 -5.66 -2.53 -10.99
C TYR A 36 -6.63 -1.71 -10.15
N ASN A 37 -7.86 -1.50 -10.61
CA ASN A 37 -8.91 -0.82 -9.86
C ASN A 37 -9.93 -1.79 -9.23
N ASN A 38 -9.68 -3.11 -9.32
CA ASN A 38 -10.62 -4.11 -8.85
C ASN A 38 -10.33 -4.51 -7.38
N PRO A 39 -11.23 -4.19 -6.42
CA PRO A 39 -11.02 -4.50 -5.00
C PRO A 39 -11.00 -6.00 -4.69
N GLU A 40 -11.41 -6.84 -5.64
CA GLU A 40 -11.46 -8.28 -5.48
C GLU A 40 -10.14 -8.99 -5.84
N ILE A 41 -9.14 -8.26 -6.34
CA ILE A 41 -7.84 -8.82 -6.73
C ILE A 41 -6.89 -9.06 -5.55
N PRO A 42 -6.70 -8.12 -4.61
CA PRO A 42 -5.70 -8.28 -3.56
C PRO A 42 -5.97 -9.47 -2.64
N SER A 43 -4.89 -9.97 -2.01
CA SER A 43 -4.97 -11.01 -0.98
C SER A 43 -5.90 -10.60 0.18
N PRO A 44 -6.47 -11.55 0.94
CA PRO A 44 -7.50 -11.24 1.94
C PRO A 44 -7.10 -10.17 2.96
N ARG A 45 -5.83 -10.16 3.42
CA ARG A 45 -5.33 -9.16 4.36
C ARG A 45 -5.16 -7.78 3.71
N LEU A 46 -4.65 -7.74 2.48
CA LEU A 46 -4.53 -6.50 1.69
C LEU A 46 -5.90 -5.90 1.38
N ARG A 47 -6.88 -6.73 1.05
CA ARG A 47 -8.26 -6.29 0.85
C ARG A 47 -8.89 -5.71 2.11
N SER A 48 -8.65 -6.35 3.26
CA SER A 48 -9.13 -5.86 4.55
C SER A 48 -8.50 -4.50 4.89
N TRP A 49 -7.20 -4.34 4.61
CA TRP A 49 -6.53 -3.05 4.71
C TRP A 49 -7.15 -2.01 3.79
N PHE A 50 -7.36 -2.33 2.51
CA PHE A 50 -7.92 -1.41 1.53
C PHE A 50 -9.32 -0.93 1.92
N GLN A 51 -10.21 -1.86 2.31
CA GLN A 51 -11.56 -1.53 2.74
C GLN A 51 -11.63 -0.61 3.96
N GLU A 52 -10.61 -0.65 4.83
CA GLU A 52 -10.54 0.28 5.96
C GLU A 52 -9.86 1.60 5.57
N MET A 53 -8.81 1.56 4.75
CA MET A 53 -8.09 2.74 4.27
C MET A 53 -9.02 3.69 3.49
N ILE A 54 -9.89 3.15 2.63
CA ILE A 54 -10.77 3.97 1.79
C ILE A 54 -11.86 4.73 2.54
N LYS A 55 -12.01 4.49 3.84
CA LYS A 55 -12.90 5.29 4.70
C LYS A 55 -12.33 6.69 4.96
N ASP A 56 -11.00 6.79 4.99
CA ASP A 56 -10.27 8.05 5.17
C ASP A 56 -9.72 8.58 3.85
N PHE A 57 -9.34 7.69 2.93
CA PHE A 57 -8.71 8.00 1.64
C PHE A 57 -9.44 7.29 0.49
N PRO A 58 -10.61 7.79 0.06
CA PRO A 58 -11.40 7.11 -0.96
C PRO A 58 -10.64 7.04 -2.30
N PRO A 59 -10.87 6.00 -3.11
CA PRO A 59 -10.12 5.82 -4.35
C PRO A 59 -10.56 6.82 -5.42
N LEU A 60 -9.63 7.24 -6.26
CA LEU A 60 -9.89 8.09 -7.43
C LEU A 60 -10.61 7.32 -8.53
N ASN A 61 -10.32 6.02 -8.65
CA ASN A 61 -10.71 5.18 -9.76
C ASN A 61 -11.39 3.89 -9.31
N GLY A 62 -12.15 3.27 -10.22
CA GLY A 62 -12.76 1.96 -10.01
C GLY A 62 -14.19 1.99 -9.47
N PRO A 63 -14.74 0.82 -9.10
CA PRO A 63 -16.13 0.67 -8.70
C PRO A 63 -16.45 1.29 -7.33
N LEU A 64 -15.43 1.71 -6.58
CA LEU A 64 -15.56 2.34 -5.26
C LEU A 64 -15.10 3.81 -5.28
N ALA A 65 -14.94 4.41 -6.46
CA ALA A 65 -14.42 5.76 -6.62
C ALA A 65 -15.26 6.81 -5.87
N SER A 66 -14.60 7.84 -5.35
CA SER A 66 -15.28 9.03 -4.83
C SER A 66 -15.93 9.83 -5.96
N ASP A 67 -17.12 10.37 -5.72
CA ASP A 67 -17.75 11.36 -6.61
C ASP A 67 -17.15 12.78 -6.43
N ASP A 68 -16.49 13.03 -5.29
CA ASP A 68 -15.82 14.31 -4.99
C ASP A 68 -14.33 14.21 -5.33
N CYS A 69 -13.98 14.41 -6.60
CA CYS A 69 -12.61 14.29 -7.09
C CYS A 69 -11.70 15.47 -6.67
N ASP A 70 -12.26 16.54 -6.12
CA ASP A 70 -11.52 17.72 -5.66
C ASP A 70 -11.06 17.58 -4.19
N ASP A 71 -11.56 16.58 -3.45
CA ASP A 71 -11.09 16.31 -2.08
C ASP A 71 -9.62 15.84 -2.11
N PRO A 72 -8.69 16.51 -1.40
CA PRO A 72 -7.28 16.11 -1.33
C PRO A 72 -7.04 14.71 -0.74
N ARG A 73 -8.04 14.08 -0.12
CA ARG A 73 -7.99 12.69 0.37
C ARG A 73 -8.28 11.66 -0.71
N VAL A 74 -8.87 12.06 -1.84
CA VAL A 74 -9.01 11.15 -2.98
C VAL A 74 -7.62 10.69 -3.43
N THR A 75 -7.42 9.38 -3.42
CA THR A 75 -6.11 8.76 -3.62
C THR A 75 -6.16 7.85 -4.83
N ASP A 76 -5.14 7.93 -5.69
CA ASP A 76 -5.02 6.99 -6.80
C ASP A 76 -4.39 5.69 -6.30
N TYR A 77 -5.08 4.56 -6.52
CA TYR A 77 -4.67 3.26 -6.05
C TYR A 77 -4.38 2.32 -7.22
N SER A 78 -3.37 1.46 -7.05
CA SER A 78 -3.16 0.30 -7.90
C SER A 78 -3.21 -0.98 -7.05
N LEU A 79 -4.18 -1.83 -7.34
CA LEU A 79 -4.53 -3.03 -6.58
C LEU A 79 -4.00 -4.29 -7.27
N GLY A 80 -2.75 -4.65 -6.96
CA GLY A 80 -2.17 -5.92 -7.38
C GLY A 80 -2.55 -7.06 -6.43
N ARG A 81 -2.24 -8.29 -6.83
CA ARG A 81 -2.56 -9.48 -6.01
C ARG A 81 -1.81 -9.49 -4.67
N SER A 82 -0.55 -9.04 -4.71
CA SER A 82 0.42 -9.12 -3.61
C SER A 82 0.86 -7.76 -3.08
N ILE A 83 0.45 -6.67 -3.73
CA ILE A 83 0.81 -5.30 -3.38
C ILE A 83 -0.37 -4.37 -3.63
N ILE A 84 -0.53 -3.36 -2.79
CA ILE A 84 -1.36 -2.20 -3.06
C ILE A 84 -0.47 -0.96 -3.02
N TYR A 85 -0.52 -0.16 -4.07
CA TYR A 85 0.15 1.13 -4.16
C TYR A 85 -0.87 2.25 -4.03
N GLY A 86 -0.54 3.31 -3.28
CA GLY A 86 -1.35 4.51 -3.15
C GLY A 86 -0.52 5.76 -3.41
N ALA A 87 -1.01 6.61 -4.30
CA ALA A 87 -0.44 7.93 -4.60
C ALA A 87 -1.30 9.02 -3.94
N PHE A 88 -0.89 9.43 -2.75
CA PHE A 88 -1.62 10.40 -1.92
C PHE A 88 -1.26 11.84 -2.31
N ALA A 89 -2.15 12.79 -2.06
CA ALA A 89 -1.78 14.19 -2.12
C ALA A 89 -0.69 14.50 -1.07
N TRP A 90 0.33 15.28 -1.44
CA TRP A 90 1.42 15.62 -0.53
C TRP A 90 0.93 16.34 0.74
N SER A 91 -0.16 17.10 0.64
CA SER A 91 -0.80 17.77 1.79
C SER A 91 -1.36 16.79 2.82
N GLN A 92 -1.52 15.51 2.47
CA GLN A 92 -2.01 14.45 3.34
C GLN A 92 -0.92 13.49 3.81
N ALA A 93 0.36 13.73 3.49
CA ALA A 93 1.45 12.78 3.71
C ALA A 93 1.51 12.23 5.14
N ASP A 94 1.51 13.11 6.15
CA ASP A 94 1.60 12.69 7.56
C ASP A 94 0.44 11.81 7.99
N VAL A 95 -0.78 12.16 7.55
CA VAL A 95 -2.00 11.40 7.89
C VAL A 95 -2.01 10.06 7.14
N ALA A 96 -1.68 10.05 5.85
CA ALA A 96 -1.62 8.85 5.03
C ALA A 96 -0.59 7.86 5.57
N PHE A 97 0.59 8.34 5.98
CA PHE A 97 1.62 7.53 6.61
C PHE A 97 1.13 6.90 7.91
N GLN A 98 0.54 7.71 8.80
CA GLN A 98 0.04 7.23 10.09
C GLN A 98 -1.06 6.17 9.93
N VAL A 99 -2.06 6.42 9.10
CA VAL A 99 -3.16 5.46 8.85
C VAL A 99 -2.62 4.20 8.20
N THR A 100 -1.77 4.32 7.18
CA THR A 100 -1.14 3.17 6.51
C THR A 100 -0.38 2.31 7.51
N HIS A 101 0.47 2.90 8.35
CA HIS A 101 1.24 2.20 9.37
C HIS A 101 0.33 1.49 10.38
N GLN A 102 -0.69 2.17 10.90
CA GLN A 102 -1.63 1.60 11.87
C GLN A 102 -2.39 0.40 11.29
N LEU A 103 -2.92 0.54 10.08
CA LEU A 103 -3.65 -0.53 9.41
C LEU A 103 -2.73 -1.68 8.99
N ALA A 104 -1.50 -1.39 8.55
CA ALA A 104 -0.53 -2.42 8.19
C ALA A 104 -0.17 -3.29 9.41
N PHE A 105 -0.02 -2.67 10.58
CA PHE A 105 0.13 -3.38 11.85
C PHE A 105 -1.12 -4.21 12.20
N LYS A 106 -2.32 -3.61 12.12
CA LYS A 106 -3.60 -4.26 12.42
C LYS A 106 -3.82 -5.53 11.60
N TYR A 107 -3.56 -5.45 10.29
CA TYR A 107 -3.79 -6.55 9.35
C TYR A 107 -2.59 -7.46 9.13
N ARG A 108 -1.47 -7.19 9.80
CA ARG A 108 -0.22 -7.95 9.68
C ARG A 108 0.22 -8.13 8.23
N ILE A 109 0.30 -7.02 7.51
CA ILE A 109 0.90 -6.89 6.18
C ILE A 109 2.15 -6.04 6.28
N GLY A 110 3.02 -6.03 5.27
CA GLY A 110 4.15 -5.11 5.22
C GLY A 110 3.76 -3.75 4.65
N PHE A 111 4.57 -2.71 4.92
CA PHE A 111 4.43 -1.42 4.26
C PHE A 111 5.80 -0.83 3.86
N PHE A 112 5.80 -0.02 2.81
CA PHE A 112 6.97 0.64 2.24
C PHE A 112 6.65 2.12 1.99
N GLU A 113 7.49 3.01 2.51
CA GLU A 113 7.42 4.45 2.28
C GLU A 113 8.19 4.82 1.00
N VAL A 114 7.49 4.84 -0.13
CA VAL A 114 8.10 4.94 -1.47
C VAL A 114 8.71 6.32 -1.71
N SER A 115 8.07 7.39 -1.24
CA SER A 115 8.55 8.76 -1.48
C SER A 115 9.77 9.17 -0.64
N ALA A 116 10.20 8.36 0.33
CA ALA A 116 11.40 8.63 1.12
C ALA A 116 12.67 8.03 0.47
N ASN A 117 13.85 8.60 0.77
CA ASN A 117 15.13 8.11 0.23
C ASN A 117 16.25 8.07 1.30
N PRO A 118 16.68 6.88 1.76
CA PRO A 118 16.06 5.58 1.48
C PRO A 118 14.70 5.46 2.17
N GLY A 119 13.70 4.95 1.45
CA GLY A 119 12.38 4.70 2.02
C GLY A 119 12.40 3.55 3.02
N GLY A 120 11.75 3.73 4.17
CA GLY A 120 11.62 2.68 5.17
C GLY A 120 10.72 1.55 4.68
N ILE A 121 11.09 0.31 4.99
CA ILE A 121 10.27 -0.87 4.69
C ILE A 121 10.05 -1.60 6.01
N TRP A 122 8.82 -1.89 6.36
CA TRP A 122 8.50 -2.57 7.61
C TRP A 122 7.70 -3.84 7.36
N THR A 123 7.96 -4.87 8.16
CA THR A 123 7.31 -6.17 8.03
C THR A 123 6.93 -6.73 9.40
N PRO A 124 5.77 -7.40 9.49
CA PRO A 124 5.39 -8.15 10.68
C PRO A 124 6.32 -9.35 10.89
N THR A 125 6.75 -9.58 12.13
CA THR A 125 7.50 -10.78 12.53
C THR A 125 6.57 -11.84 13.14
N SER A 126 7.04 -13.08 13.27
CA SER A 126 6.27 -14.17 13.87
C SER A 126 5.99 -13.97 15.36
N ASP A 127 6.85 -13.24 16.07
CA ASP A 127 6.70 -12.88 17.50
C ASP A 127 5.81 -11.64 17.72
N GLY A 128 5.09 -11.19 16.69
CA GLY A 128 4.12 -10.10 16.77
C GLY A 128 4.70 -8.69 16.63
N LYS A 129 6.03 -8.55 16.59
CA LYS A 129 6.68 -7.26 16.34
C LYS A 129 6.49 -6.80 14.89
N TYR A 130 6.88 -5.54 14.67
CA TYR A 130 6.87 -4.88 13.38
C TYR A 130 8.23 -4.20 13.23
N VAL A 131 9.04 -4.71 12.31
CA VAL A 131 10.47 -4.36 12.23
C VAL A 131 10.77 -3.73 10.88
N SER A 132 11.67 -2.74 10.88
CA SER A 132 12.22 -2.20 9.64
C SER A 132 13.18 -3.22 9.03
N MET A 133 13.12 -3.40 7.72
CA MET A 133 14.18 -4.06 6.96
C MET A 133 15.41 -3.15 6.99
N SER A 134 16.56 -3.76 7.29
CA SER A 134 17.89 -3.15 7.16
C SER A 134 18.46 -3.33 5.76
#